data_AF-A0A5D3K9W9-F1
#
_entry.id   AF-A0A5D3K9W9-F1
#
_cell.length_a   1.000
_cell.length_b   1.000
_cell.length_c   1.000
_cell.angle_alpha   90.00
_cell.angle_beta   90.00
_cell.angle_gamma   90.00
#
_symmetry.space_group_name_H-M   'P 1'
#
loop_
_entity.id
_entity.type
_entity.pdbx_description
1 polymer ?
#
loop_
_entity_poly.entity_id
_entity_poly.type
_entity_poly.pdbx_seq_one_letter_code
_entity_poly.pdbx_strand_id
1 'polypeptide(L)' 'MSSLEQAKLRQIAIVSRALARQDGIDYRQTSRDERHQYRREAIITLLGNWTLDDIRLADGIIAKCRNG' A
#
# COMPACT_ATOMS: atom_id res chain seq x y z
N MET A 1 8.69 -17.22 14.72
CA MET A 1 7.56 -16.85 13.83
C MET A 1 6.86 -18.10 13.37
N SER A 2 5.54 -18.12 13.47
CA SER A 2 4.68 -19.17 12.91
C SER A 2 4.60 -19.10 11.39
N SER A 3 4.16 -20.20 10.76
CA SER A 3 3.87 -20.25 9.31
C SER A 3 2.82 -19.23 8.89
N LEU A 4 1.83 -18.98 9.75
CA LEU A 4 0.79 -17.98 9.53
C LEU A 4 1.36 -16.56 9.49
N GLU A 5 2.26 -16.22 10.41
CA GLU A 5 2.93 -14.91 10.42
C GLU A 5 3.78 -14.72 9.15
N GLN A 6 4.50 -15.75 8.71
CA GLN A 6 5.24 -15.69 7.44
C GLN A 6 4.33 -15.52 6.22
N ALA A 7 3.17 -16.19 6.19
CA ALA A 7 2.19 -16.05 5.12
C ALA A 7 1.63 -14.61 5.06
N LYS A 8 1.27 -14.04 6.22
CA LYS A 8 0.81 -12.64 6.33
C LYS A 8 1.88 -11.66 5.83
N LEU A 9 3.13 -11.84 6.24
CA LEU A 9 4.23 -10.97 5.79
C LEU A 9 4.46 -11.06 4.27
N ARG A 10 4.34 -12.27 3.68
CA ARG A 10 4.40 -12.44 2.23
C ARG A 10 3.25 -11.73 1.54
N GLN A 11 2.03 -11.86 2.04
CA GLN A 11 0.85 -11.22 1.46
C GLN A 11 0.97 -9.70 1.50
N ILE A 12 1.40 -9.12 2.62
CA ILE A 12 1.70 -7.68 2.73
C ILE A 12 2.73 -7.28 1.69
N ALA A 13 3.82 -8.03 1.52
CA ALA A 13 4.86 -7.71 0.55
C ALA A 13 4.38 -7.80 -0.91
N ILE A 14 3.50 -8.74 -1.23
CA ILE A 14 2.90 -8.88 -2.56
C ILE A 14 2.00 -7.69 -2.85
N VAL A 15 1.09 -7.36 -1.93
CA VAL A 15 0.16 -6.24 -2.11
C VAL A 15 0.92 -4.91 -2.18
N SER A 16 1.91 -4.68 -1.30
CA SER A 16 2.72 -3.45 -1.33
C SER A 16 3.38 -3.22 -2.70
N ARG A 17 3.89 -4.29 -3.33
CA ARG A 17 4.49 -4.23 -4.67
C ARG A 17 3.46 -4.01 -5.76
N ALA A 18 2.28 -4.60 -5.62
CA ALA A 18 1.18 -4.41 -6.56
C ALA A 18 0.69 -2.95 -6.56
N LEU A 19 0.55 -2.35 -5.38
CA LEU A 19 0.20 -0.93 -5.22
C LEU A 19 1.23 -0.01 -5.87
N ALA A 20 2.52 -0.21 -5.57
CA ALA A 20 3.58 0.58 -6.21
C ALA A 20 3.58 0.44 -7.74
N ARG A 21 3.31 -0.77 -8.26
CA ARG A 21 3.22 -1.00 -9.70
C ARG A 21 2.00 -0.30 -10.32
N GLN A 22 0.88 -0.18 -9.61
CA GLN A 22 -0.29 0.60 -10.07
C GLN A 22 0.05 2.08 -10.22
N ASP A 23 0.94 2.60 -9.38
CA ASP A 23 1.45 3.98 -9.49
C ASP A 23 2.63 4.13 -10.47
N GLY A 24 2.99 3.06 -11.19
CA GLY A 24 4.11 3.07 -12.14
C GLY A 24 5.50 3.06 -11.49
N ILE A 25 5.58 2.72 -10.20
CA ILE A 25 6.80 2.79 -9.38
C ILE A 25 7.41 1.39 -9.17
N ASP A 26 8.72 1.25 -9.35
CA ASP A 26 9.45 0.06 -8.92
C ASP A 26 9.69 0.10 -7.41
N TYR A 27 8.91 -0.66 -6.65
CA TYR A 27 9.03 -0.85 -5.20
C TYR A 27 10.45 -1.20 -4.72
N ARG A 28 11.28 -1.84 -5.55
CA ARG A 28 12.68 -2.15 -5.18
C ARG A 28 13.61 -0.94 -5.30
N GLN A 29 13.21 0.10 -6.01
CA GLN A 29 13.96 1.33 -6.17
C GLN A 29 13.46 2.47 -5.28
N THR A 30 12.29 2.30 -4.63
CA THR A 30 11.76 3.29 -3.69
C THR A 30 12.59 3.40 -2.41
N SER A 31 12.57 4.59 -1.83
CA SER A 31 13.11 4.89 -0.50
C SER A 31 12.45 4.05 0.60
N ARG A 32 13.06 4.05 1.80
CA ARG A 32 12.51 3.36 2.96
C ARG A 32 11.12 3.88 3.34
N ASP A 33 10.92 5.20 3.23
CA ASP A 33 9.69 5.86 3.63
C ASP A 33 8.55 5.57 2.66
N GLU A 34 8.81 5.59 1.35
CA GLU A 34 7.84 5.16 0.33
C GLU A 34 7.46 3.68 0.50
N ARG A 35 8.43 2.80 0.77
CA ARG A 35 8.12 1.39 1.07
C ARG A 35 7.25 1.25 2.31
N HIS A 36 7.47 2.09 3.32
CA HIS A 36 6.65 2.10 4.53
C HIS A 36 5.21 2.53 4.21
N GLN A 37 5.03 3.54 3.36
CA GLN A 37 3.72 3.99 2.92
C GLN A 37 2.96 2.88 2.18
N TYR A 38 3.55 2.26 1.16
CA TYR A 38 2.93 1.14 0.45
C TYR A 38 2.62 -0.07 1.35
N ARG A 39 3.46 -0.33 2.37
CA ARG A 39 3.18 -1.36 3.37
C ARG A 39 1.99 -1.01 4.25
N ARG A 40 1.87 0.25 4.68
CA ARG A 40 0.73 0.73 5.48
C ARG A 40 -0.56 0.60 4.68
N GLU A 41 -0.56 1.05 3.43
CA GLU A 41 -1.70 0.90 2.51
C GLU A 41 -2.07 -0.56 2.33
N ALA A 42 -1.09 -1.44 2.05
CA ALA A 42 -1.33 -2.87 1.92
C ALA A 42 -1.95 -3.52 3.18
N ILE A 43 -1.50 -3.13 4.38
CA ILE A 43 -2.07 -3.63 5.63
C ILE A 43 -3.52 -3.20 5.78
N ILE A 44 -3.83 -1.93 5.49
CA ILE A 44 -5.19 -1.40 5.60
C ILE A 44 -6.12 -2.07 4.56
N THR A 45 -5.67 -2.23 3.32
CA THR A 45 -6.43 -2.97 2.29
C THR A 45 -6.73 -4.41 2.71
N LEU A 46 -5.75 -5.10 3.30
CA LEU A 46 -5.91 -6.49 3.72
C LEU A 46 -6.79 -6.68 4.97
N LEU A 47 -6.85 -5.68 5.87
CA LEU A 47 -7.60 -5.77 7.13
C LEU A 47 -9.00 -5.14 7.05
N GLY A 48 -9.18 -4.09 6.25
CA GLY A 48 -10.32 -3.19 6.36
C GLY A 48 -11.42 -3.34 5.31
N ASN A 49 -11.26 -4.20 4.29
CA ASN A 49 -12.06 -4.15 3.05
C ASN A 49 -12.02 -2.76 2.37
N TRP A 50 -11.03 -1.92 2.67
CA TRP A 50 -10.84 -0.61 2.05
C TRP A 50 -10.07 -0.75 0.75
N THR A 51 -10.55 -0.10 -0.30
CA THR A 51 -9.81 0.04 -1.54
C THR A 51 -8.68 1.05 -1.39
N LEU A 52 -7.72 1.05 -2.31
CA LEU A 52 -6.66 2.05 -2.34
C LEU A 52 -7.21 3.47 -2.44
N ASP A 53 -8.30 3.65 -3.20
CA ASP A 53 -8.96 4.95 -3.36
C ASP A 53 -9.60 5.41 -2.06
N ASP A 54 -10.22 4.51 -1.28
CA ASP A 54 -10.76 4.85 0.05
C ASP A 54 -9.65 5.37 0.98
N ILE A 55 -8.48 4.72 0.96
CA ILE A 55 -7.32 5.12 1.78
C ILE A 55 -6.81 6.49 1.33
N ARG A 56 -6.62 6.70 0.03
CA ARG A 56 -6.13 7.97 -0.52
C ARG A 56 -7.11 9.12 -0.35
N LEU A 57 -8.41 8.83 -0.36
CA LEU A 57 -9.45 9.79 -0.05
C LEU A 57 -9.37 10.20 1.43
N ALA A 58 -9.24 9.24 2.34
CA ALA A 58 -9.10 9.49 3.78
C ALA A 58 -7.82 10.28 4.12
N ASP A 59 -6.71 10.00 3.42
CA ASP A 59 -5.44 10.73 3.56
C ASP A 59 -5.44 12.07 2.78
N GLY A 60 -6.56 12.44 2.12
CA GLY A 60 -6.73 13.73 1.43
C GLY A 60 -5.94 13.89 0.14
N ILE A 61 -5.39 12.80 -0.41
CA ILE A 61 -4.56 12.79 -1.63
C ILE A 61 -5.43 13.01 -2.87
N ILE A 62 -6.54 12.27 -3.00
CA ILE A 62 -7.45 12.37 -4.17
C ILE A 62 -8.14 13.75 -4.24
N ALA A 63 -8.46 14.36 -3.08
CA ALA A 63 -9.05 15.69 -3.04
C ALA A 63 -8.12 16.78 -3.60
N LYS A 64 -6.80 16.60 -3.48
CA LYS A 64 -5.81 17.53 -4.06
C LYS A 64 -5.72 17.41 -5.59
N CYS A 65 -5.93 16.23 -6.17
CA CYS A 65 -5.85 16.02 -7.62
C CYS A 65 -7.07 16.56 -8.40
N ARG A 66 -8.22 16.81 -7.76
CA ARG A 66 -9.42 17.38 -8.41
C ARG A 66 -9.46 18.91 -8.45
N ASN A 67 -8.61 19.58 -7.66
CA ASN A 67 -8.56 21.04 -7.55
C ASN A 67 -7.30 21.66 -8.20
N GLY A 68 -6.65 20.94 -9.13
CA GLY A 68 -5.47 21.40 -9.87
C GLY A 68 -5.74 21.50 -11.35
#